data_AF-A0A2E5IRJ3-F1
#
_entry.id   AF-A0A2E5IRJ3-F1
#
_cell.length_a   1.000
_cell.length_b   1.000
_cell.length_c   1.000
_cell.angle_alpha   90.00
_cell.angle_beta   90.00
_cell.angle_gamma   90.00
#
_symmetry.space_group_name_H-M   'P 1'
#
loop_
_entity.id
_entity.type
_entity.pdbx_description
1 polymer ?
#
loop_
_entity_poly.entity_id
_entity_poly.type
_entity_poly.pdbx_seq_one_letter_code
_entity_poly.pdbx_strand_id
1 'polypeptide(L)'
;MTTLLLSCKSSKLSDLKHNDIVTLSGKINLIGNIPFTKYALTVTKHHYSIILKTEHDNLKTIIKNNLGKTLHITGKIIIKDIKSADLKYSIKKYELIVTHITL
;
A
#
# COMPACT_ATOMS: atom_id res chain seq x y z
N MET A 1 39.39 -3.71 4.47
CA MET A 1 38.14 -3.08 4.92
C MET A 1 37.35 -2.71 3.67
N THR A 2 36.61 -3.65 3.10
CA THR A 2 35.88 -3.50 1.84
C THR A 2 34.40 -3.34 2.18
N THR A 3 33.91 -2.13 1.97
CA THR A 3 32.53 -1.70 2.10
C THR A 3 31.63 -2.51 1.17
N LEU A 4 30.85 -3.44 1.74
CA LEU A 4 29.68 -4.02 1.09
C LEU A 4 28.65 -2.89 0.90
N LEU A 5 28.63 -2.33 -0.30
CA LEU A 5 27.48 -1.60 -0.82
C LEU A 5 26.32 -2.60 -0.93
N LEU A 6 25.62 -2.81 0.19
CA LEU A 6 24.34 -3.49 0.23
C LEU A 6 23.42 -2.72 -0.72
N SER A 7 23.24 -3.31 -1.90
CA SER A 7 22.40 -2.80 -2.97
C SER A 7 21.08 -2.34 -2.39
N CYS A 8 20.82 -1.05 -2.48
CA CYS A 8 19.54 -0.45 -2.18
C CYS A 8 18.56 -0.91 -3.27
N LYS A 9 18.07 -2.15 -3.16
CA LYS A 9 17.00 -2.67 -4.01
C LYS A 9 15.75 -1.91 -3.62
N SER A 10 15.54 -0.78 -4.29
CA SER A 10 14.24 -0.15 -4.42
C SER A 10 13.33 -1.17 -5.09
N SER A 11 12.76 -2.11 -4.32
CA SER A 11 11.78 -3.07 -4.80
C SER A 11 10.65 -2.28 -5.43
N LYS A 12 10.54 -2.32 -6.76
CA LYS A 12 9.41 -1.70 -7.43
C LYS A 12 8.18 -2.47 -7.02
N LEU A 13 7.03 -1.80 -6.90
CA LEU A 13 5.75 -2.49 -6.63
C LEU A 13 5.45 -3.60 -7.64
N SER A 14 5.99 -3.48 -8.87
CA SER A 14 5.92 -4.52 -9.92
C SER A 14 6.57 -5.84 -9.53
N ASP A 15 7.52 -5.82 -8.61
CA ASP A 15 8.32 -6.98 -8.21
C ASP A 15 7.65 -7.74 -7.05
N LEU A 16 6.62 -7.14 -6.45
CA LEU A 16 5.84 -7.76 -5.37
C LEU A 16 4.98 -8.88 -5.95
N LYS A 17 4.95 -10.01 -5.24
CA LYS A 17 4.09 -11.12 -5.59
C LYS A 17 2.81 -11.06 -4.75
N HIS A 18 1.74 -11.61 -5.33
CA HIS A 18 0.48 -11.74 -4.63
C HIS A 18 0.70 -12.61 -3.38
N ASN A 19 0.13 -12.19 -2.23
CA ASN A 19 0.30 -12.76 -0.90
C ASN A 19 1.65 -12.50 -0.19
N ASP A 20 2.55 -11.71 -0.77
CA ASP A 20 3.80 -11.33 -0.07
C ASP A 20 3.52 -10.49 1.19
N ILE A 21 4.34 -10.68 2.22
CA ILE A 21 4.38 -9.79 3.37
C ILE A 21 5.37 -8.67 3.06
N VAL A 22 4.91 -7.44 3.12
CA VAL A 22 5.69 -6.26 2.73
C VAL A 22 5.57 -5.17 3.78
N THR A 23 6.65 -4.40 3.94
CA THR A 23 6.65 -3.16 4.71
C THR A 23 6.79 -1.99 3.75
N LEU A 24 5.81 -1.09 3.78
CA LEU A 24 5.72 0.05 2.87
C LEU A 24 5.67 1.35 3.66
N SER A 25 6.43 2.33 3.20
CA SER A 25 6.45 3.68 3.75
C SER A 25 5.69 4.60 2.81
N GLY A 26 4.74 5.36 3.33
CA GLY A 26 3.98 6.28 2.49
C GLY A 26 3.03 7.17 3.26
N LYS A 27 2.45 8.14 2.56
CA LYS A 27 1.49 9.09 3.13
C LYS A 27 0.09 8.48 3.14
N ILE A 28 -0.61 8.57 4.26
CA ILE A 28 -2.00 8.11 4.37
C ILE A 28 -2.92 9.18 3.78
N ASN A 29 -3.74 8.78 2.82
CA ASN A 29 -4.71 9.64 2.15
C ASN A 29 -6.09 8.96 2.13
N LEU A 30 -7.13 9.77 2.02
CA LEU A 30 -8.47 9.32 1.66
C LEU A 30 -8.63 9.41 0.14
N ILE A 31 -9.12 8.33 -0.47
CA ILE A 31 -9.42 8.27 -1.90
C ILE A 31 -10.88 7.88 -2.14
N GLY A 32 -11.42 8.30 -3.28
CA GLY A 32 -12.81 8.05 -3.68
C GLY A 32 -13.77 9.18 -3.28
N ASN A 33 -15.03 9.03 -3.69
CA ASN A 33 -16.10 9.97 -3.38
C ASN A 33 -17.02 9.37 -2.32
N ILE A 34 -17.64 10.21 -1.49
CA ILE A 34 -18.64 9.78 -0.50
C ILE A 34 -19.80 9.09 -1.22
N PRO A 35 -20.31 7.93 -0.73
CA PRO A 35 -19.96 7.19 0.49
C PRO A 35 -18.84 6.14 0.32
N PHE A 36 -18.22 6.05 -0.85
CA PHE A 36 -17.26 5.01 -1.22
C PHE A 36 -15.80 5.37 -0.91
N THR A 37 -15.56 6.17 0.14
CA THR A 37 -14.22 6.59 0.55
C THR A 37 -13.41 5.43 1.12
N LYS A 38 -12.11 5.41 0.81
CA LYS A 38 -11.17 4.38 1.28
C LYS A 38 -9.87 5.03 1.75
N TYR A 39 -9.26 4.43 2.76
CA TYR A 39 -7.90 4.79 3.14
C TYR A 39 -6.90 4.17 2.18
N ALA A 40 -5.93 4.95 1.73
CA ALA A 40 -4.87 4.50 0.86
C ALA A 40 -3.51 5.00 1.35
N LEU A 41 -2.49 4.17 1.14
CA LEU A 41 -1.10 4.53 1.30
C LEU A 41 -0.56 4.99 -0.04
N THR A 42 -0.20 6.26 -0.15
CA THR A 42 0.50 6.80 -1.32
C THR A 42 1.99 6.66 -1.11
N VAL A 43 2.60 5.76 -1.88
CA VAL A 43 4.05 5.52 -1.83
C VAL A 43 4.75 6.58 -2.66
N THR A 44 5.48 7.47 -1.99
CA THR A 44 6.04 8.73 -2.54
C THR A 44 6.88 8.54 -3.80
N LYS A 45 7.59 7.41 -3.91
CA LYS A 45 8.52 7.17 -5.01
C LYS A 45 7.85 6.79 -6.33
N HIS A 46 6.58 6.39 -6.29
CA HIS A 46 5.95 5.75 -7.45
C HIS A 46 4.51 6.20 -7.75
N HIS A 47 3.99 7.20 -7.03
CA HIS A 47 2.63 7.74 -7.21
C HIS A 47 1.51 6.67 -7.21
N TYR A 48 1.75 5.51 -6.60
CA TYR A 48 0.75 4.46 -6.47
C TYR A 48 -0.03 4.64 -5.17
N SER A 49 -1.35 4.48 -5.25
CA SER A 49 -2.24 4.43 -4.09
C SER A 49 -2.61 2.98 -3.79
N ILE A 50 -2.14 2.47 -2.66
CA ILE A 50 -2.43 1.11 -2.20
C ILE A 50 -3.57 1.19 -1.21
N ILE A 51 -4.67 0.49 -1.47
CA ILE A 51 -5.84 0.51 -0.59
C ILE A 51 -5.51 -0.26 0.69
N LEU A 52 -5.70 0.39 1.83
CA LEU A 52 -5.50 -0.22 3.14
C LEU A 52 -6.78 -0.94 3.56
N LYS A 53 -6.64 -2.18 4.01
CA LYS A 53 -7.69 -2.98 4.63
C LYS A 53 -7.18 -3.57 5.93
N THR A 54 -8.03 -3.62 6.93
CA THR A 54 -7.72 -4.30 8.19
C THR A 54 -9.01 -4.67 8.90
N GLU A 55 -8.99 -5.80 9.59
CA GLU A 55 -10.11 -6.27 10.40
C GLU A 55 -10.02 -5.74 11.83
N HIS A 56 -8.83 -5.30 12.27
CA HIS A 56 -8.61 -4.84 13.64
C HIS A 56 -8.96 -3.36 13.84
N ASP A 57 -9.85 -3.07 14.80
CA ASP A 57 -10.36 -1.71 15.04
C ASP A 57 -9.29 -0.73 15.56
N ASN A 58 -8.29 -1.23 16.29
CA ASN A 58 -7.13 -0.43 16.71
C ASN A 58 -6.34 0.10 15.50
N LEU A 59 -6.08 -0.75 14.50
CA LEU A 59 -5.37 -0.37 13.28
C LEU A 59 -6.21 0.58 12.43
N LYS A 60 -7.53 0.39 12.34
CA LYS A 60 -8.43 1.36 11.69
C LYS A 60 -8.33 2.74 12.33
N THR A 61 -8.32 2.78 13.66
CA THR A 61 -8.21 4.03 14.44
C THR A 61 -6.85 4.71 14.20
N ILE A 62 -5.75 3.94 14.21
CA ILE A 62 -4.41 4.48 13.92
C ILE A 62 -4.35 5.06 12.51
N ILE A 63 -4.86 4.36 11.50
CA ILE A 63 -4.90 4.85 10.11
C ILE A 63 -5.69 6.16 10.01
N LYS A 64 -6.89 6.21 10.62
CA LYS A 64 -7.75 7.39 10.61
C LYS A 64 -7.08 8.60 11.27
N ASN A 65 -6.44 8.40 12.42
CA ASN A 65 -5.82 9.48 13.20
C ASN A 65 -4.52 10.02 12.57
N ASN A 66 -3.96 9.30 11.61
CA ASN A 66 -2.71 9.65 10.93
C ASN A 66 -2.92 10.00 9.45
N LEU A 67 -4.13 10.43 9.08
CA LEU A 67 -4.39 11.04 7.77
C LEU A 67 -3.41 12.19 7.49
N GLY A 68 -2.86 12.20 6.28
CA GLY A 68 -1.87 13.18 5.83
C GLY A 68 -0.46 12.95 6.37
N LYS A 69 -0.23 11.99 7.27
CA LYS A 69 1.09 11.66 7.80
C LYS A 69 1.73 10.50 7.03
N THR A 70 3.05 10.43 7.07
CA THR A 70 3.82 9.30 6.57
C THR A 70 3.87 8.23 7.65
N LEU A 71 3.53 6.99 7.30
CA LEU A 71 3.60 5.83 8.19
C LEU A 71 4.38 4.70 7.55
N HIS A 72 4.94 3.82 8.38
CA HIS A 72 5.49 2.54 7.98
C HIS A 72 4.47 1.45 8.27
N ILE A 73 3.91 0.85 7.21
CA ILE A 73 2.84 -0.13 7.31
C ILE A 73 3.33 -1.49 6.84
N THR A 74 3.16 -2.50 7.69
CA THR A 74 3.47 -3.89 7.36
C THR A 74 2.18 -4.69 7.19
N GLY A 75 2.11 -5.46 6.12
CA GLY A 75 0.92 -6.24 5.81
C GLY A 75 1.12 -7.21 4.66
N LYS A 76 0.07 -7.98 4.40
CA LYS A 76 0.00 -8.91 3.29
C LYS A 76 -0.54 -8.20 2.06
N ILE A 77 0.22 -8.19 0.96
CA ILE A 77 -0.21 -7.54 -0.28
C ILE A 77 -1.07 -8.48 -1.13
N ILE A 78 -2.20 -7.95 -1.60
CA ILE A 78 -3.15 -8.62 -2.46
C ILE A 78 -3.16 -7.86 -3.79
N ILE A 79 -2.70 -8.53 -4.84
CA ILE A 79 -2.63 -7.99 -6.20
C ILE A 79 -3.81 -8.55 -6.99
N LYS A 80 -4.61 -7.69 -7.61
CA LYS A 80 -5.77 -8.05 -8.43
C LYS A 80 -5.64 -7.42 -9.81
N ASP A 81 -5.90 -8.18 -10.86
CA ASP A 81 -6.05 -7.62 -12.20
C ASP A 81 -7.48 -7.15 -12.40
N ILE A 82 -7.64 -5.88 -12.75
CA ILE A 82 -8.93 -5.26 -13.08
C ILE A 82 -8.92 -5.00 -14.56
N LYS A 83 -9.87 -5.63 -15.26
CA LYS A 83 -10.13 -5.35 -16.66
C LYS A 83 -11.12 -4.20 -16.79
N SER A 84 -10.92 -3.35 -17.78
CA SER A 84 -11.90 -2.36 -18.19
C SER A 84 -13.19 -3.05 -18.66
N ALA A 85 -14.32 -2.32 -18.63
CA ALA A 85 -15.61 -2.87 -19.03
C ALA A 85 -15.63 -3.32 -20.51
N ASP A 86 -14.84 -2.66 -21.35
CA ASP A 86 -14.64 -3.01 -22.76
C ASP A 86 -13.57 -4.10 -22.98
N LEU A 87 -12.99 -4.64 -21.89
CA LEU A 87 -11.96 -5.69 -21.84
C LEU A 87 -10.64 -5.34 -22.55
N LYS A 88 -10.46 -4.11 -23.03
CA LYS A 88 -9.27 -3.68 -23.78
C LYS A 88 -8.06 -3.41 -22.89
N TYR A 89 -8.29 -3.02 -21.65
CA TYR A 89 -7.23 -2.60 -20.73
C TYR A 89 -7.29 -3.43 -19.45
N SER A 90 -6.11 -3.79 -18.93
CA SER A 90 -5.97 -4.43 -17.63
C SER A 90 -5.03 -3.61 -16.75
N ILE A 91 -5.47 -3.29 -15.54
CA ILE A 91 -4.66 -2.59 -14.55
C ILE A 91 -4.48 -3.47 -13.31
N LYS A 92 -3.30 -3.41 -12.70
CA LYS A 92 -3.04 -4.04 -11.40
C LYS A 92 -3.55 -3.13 -10.30
N LYS A 93 -4.44 -3.66 -9.47
CA LYS A 93 -4.86 -3.05 -8.21
C LYS A 93 -4.14 -3.73 -7.05
N TYR A 94 -3.62 -2.91 -6.15
CA TYR A 94 -2.93 -3.33 -4.94
C TYR A 94 -3.78 -3.02 -3.72
N GLU A 95 -4.02 -4.03 -2.90
CA GLU A 95 -4.65 -3.91 -1.58
C GLU A 95 -3.65 -4.43 -0.54
N LEU A 96 -3.51 -3.75 0.59
CA LEU A 96 -2.65 -4.17 1.70
C LEU A 96 -3.52 -4.54 2.89
N ILE A 97 -3.47 -5.81 3.30
CA ILE A 97 -4.09 -6.27 4.55
C ILE A 97 -3.12 -5.94 5.69
N VAL A 98 -3.42 -4.87 6.41
CA VAL A 98 -2.53 -4.31 7.43
C VAL A 98 -2.54 -5.19 8.67
N THR A 99 -1.33 -5.57 9.08
CA THR A 99 -1.08 -6.39 10.27
C THR A 99 -0.34 -5.61 11.36
N HIS A 100 0.48 -4.63 10.97
CA HIS A 100 1.27 -3.83 11.88
C HIS A 100 1.53 -2.43 11.31
N ILE A 101 1.60 -1.43 12.20
CA ILE A 101 1.90 -0.04 11.85
C ILE A 101 2.97 0.46 12.81
N THR A 102 4.05 1.02 12.27
CA THR A 102 5.09 1.73 13.01
C THR A 102 4.97 3.22 12.71
N LEU A 103 4.96 4.03 13.77
CA LEU A 103 4.83 5.49 13.73
C LEU A 103 6.18 6.17 13.55
#